data_AF-A0A2D6PSE5-F1
#
_entry.id   AF-A0A2D6PSE5-F1
#
_cell.length_a   1.000
_cell.length_b   1.000
_cell.length_c   1.000
_cell.angle_alpha   90.00
_cell.angle_beta   90.00
_cell.angle_gamma   90.00
#
_symmetry.space_group_name_H-M   'P 1'
#
loop_
_entity.id
_entity.type
_entity.pdbx_description
1 polymer ?
#
loop_
_entity_poly.entity_id
_entity_poly.type
_entity_poly.pdbx_seq_one_letter_code
_entity_poly.pdbx_strand_id
1 'polypeptide(L)'
;MRLARRIVGTALAVISALAFGAARGSAREVATRGATSHAPVAGTGSFESVVERMTAAKAAVVAQHEKLLDDRYDLADRSAPGASMSRGKALQDGVRVKLHGGVTWGDLATLTPEQTRQRDLWPKGFLPRPHPHHAEGGMLFPRYHIDEVKRQTGLLEDQADRTREDGPRRVPADALARLFMNP
;
A
#
# COMPACT_ATOMS: atom_id res chain seq x y z
N MET A 1 54.63 51.26 -23.21
CA MET A 1 54.03 50.27 -22.29
C MET A 1 52.67 50.66 -21.66
N ARG A 2 52.12 51.87 -21.87
CA ARG A 2 50.82 52.28 -21.27
C ARG A 2 49.58 51.98 -22.13
N LEU A 3 49.76 51.71 -23.43
CA LEU A 3 48.66 51.42 -24.37
C LEU A 3 48.27 49.93 -24.36
N ALA A 4 49.25 49.02 -24.30
CA ALA A 4 49.01 47.57 -24.24
C ALA A 4 48.27 47.14 -22.96
N ARG A 5 48.52 47.79 -21.81
CA ARG A 5 47.79 47.55 -20.56
C ARG A 5 46.31 47.97 -20.61
N ARG A 6 45.95 48.93 -21.46
CA ARG A 6 44.56 49.38 -21.63
C ARG A 6 43.74 48.42 -22.49
N ILE A 7 44.35 47.84 -23.53
CA ILE A 7 43.71 46.86 -24.42
C ILE A 7 43.51 45.52 -23.72
N VAL A 8 44.47 45.08 -22.90
CA VAL A 8 44.31 43.88 -22.07
C VAL A 8 43.25 44.08 -20.98
N GLY A 9 43.17 45.27 -20.39
CA GLY A 9 42.15 45.59 -19.37
C GLY A 9 40.71 45.64 -19.92
N THR A 10 40.51 46.15 -21.13
CA THR A 10 39.18 46.16 -21.76
C THR A 10 38.77 44.78 -22.29
N ALA A 11 39.71 43.99 -22.84
CA ALA A 11 39.43 42.62 -23.25
C ALA A 11 39.03 41.74 -22.05
N LEU A 12 39.69 41.91 -20.89
CA LEU A 12 39.34 41.18 -19.66
C LEU A 12 37.97 41.62 -19.09
N ALA A 13 37.61 42.90 -19.21
CA ALA A 13 36.31 43.42 -18.77
C ALA A 13 35.15 42.92 -19.66
N VAL A 14 35.36 42.78 -20.97
CA VAL A 14 34.35 42.26 -21.90
C VAL A 14 34.16 40.74 -21.75
N ILE A 15 35.24 39.99 -21.51
CA ILE A 15 35.16 38.54 -21.24
C ILE A 15 34.47 38.27 -19.89
N SER A 16 34.72 39.10 -18.88
CA SER A 16 34.00 39.05 -17.59
C SER A 16 32.50 39.35 -17.76
N ALA A 17 32.14 40.32 -18.62
CA ALA A 17 30.75 40.66 -18.89
C ALA A 17 30.01 39.58 -19.71
N LEU A 18 30.69 38.89 -20.64
CA LEU A 18 30.11 37.74 -21.34
C LEU A 18 29.99 36.50 -20.45
N ALA A 19 30.95 36.26 -19.55
CA ALA A 19 30.87 35.15 -18.61
C ALA A 19 29.75 35.34 -17.55
N PHE A 20 29.46 36.59 -17.17
CA PHE A 20 28.37 36.90 -16.25
C PHE A 20 26.98 36.86 -16.91
N GLY A 21 26.90 37.04 -18.24
CA GLY A 21 25.65 36.94 -19.00
C GLY A 21 25.15 35.50 -19.22
N ALA A 22 26.05 34.52 -19.23
CA ALA A 22 25.72 33.10 -19.42
C ALA A 22 25.28 32.38 -18.13
N ALA A 23 25.38 33.04 -16.96
CA ALA A 23 24.97 32.50 -15.68
C ALA A 23 23.52 32.84 -15.30
N ARG A 24 22.66 33.18 -16.27
CA ARG A 24 21.20 33.08 -16.06
C ARG A 24 20.83 31.61 -16.06
N GLY A 25 21.09 30.99 -14.91
CA GLY A 25 20.69 29.64 -14.60
C GLY A 25 19.25 29.43 -15.02
N SER A 26 19.00 28.25 -15.59
CA SER A 26 17.67 27.69 -15.74
C SER A 26 16.96 27.85 -14.41
N ALA A 27 16.15 28.90 -14.30
CA ALA A 27 15.23 29.09 -13.21
C ALA A 27 14.25 27.94 -13.36
N ARG A 28 14.57 26.82 -12.71
CA ARG A 28 13.60 25.79 -12.40
C ARG A 28 12.49 26.55 -11.71
N GLU A 29 11.34 26.63 -12.35
CA GLU A 29 10.15 27.22 -11.79
C GLU A 29 9.91 26.49 -10.46
N VAL A 30 10.31 27.13 -9.36
CA VAL A 30 10.03 26.63 -8.02
C VAL A 30 8.54 26.85 -7.89
N ALA A 31 7.78 25.78 -8.09
CA ALA A 31 6.34 25.77 -7.90
C ALA A 31 6.03 26.55 -6.63
N THR A 32 5.24 27.62 -6.76
CA THR A 32 4.91 28.51 -5.66
C THR A 32 4.29 27.67 -4.54
N ARG A 33 5.00 27.57 -3.42
CA ARG A 33 4.55 26.81 -2.25
C ARG A 33 3.21 27.40 -1.80
N GLY A 34 2.13 26.63 -1.92
CA GLY A 34 0.79 27.03 -1.46
C GLY A 34 -0.25 27.36 -2.55
N ALA A 35 0.03 27.14 -3.84
CA ALA A 35 -0.99 27.35 -4.89
C ALA A 35 -2.24 26.46 -4.69
N THR A 36 -2.06 25.25 -4.15
CA THR A 36 -3.16 24.42 -3.62
C THR A 36 -2.67 23.69 -2.37
N SER A 37 -3.60 23.33 -1.49
CA SER A 37 -3.33 22.47 -0.32
C SER A 37 -3.21 20.98 -0.67
N HIS A 38 -3.36 20.62 -1.95
CA HIS A 38 -3.32 19.24 -2.41
C HIS A 38 -1.90 18.82 -2.80
N ALA A 39 -1.55 17.57 -2.48
CA ALA A 39 -0.38 16.95 -3.07
C ALA A 39 -0.56 16.83 -4.59
N PRO A 40 0.53 16.94 -5.39
CA PRO A 40 0.45 16.77 -6.83
C PRO A 40 -0.14 15.40 -7.17
N VAL A 41 -1.12 15.36 -8.07
CA VAL A 41 -1.73 14.11 -8.53
C VAL A 41 -0.67 13.33 -9.29
N ALA A 42 -0.33 12.13 -8.79
CA ALA A 42 0.76 11.32 -9.35
C ALA A 42 0.42 10.62 -10.68
N GLY A 43 -0.85 10.63 -11.10
CA GLY A 43 -1.29 10.08 -12.37
C GLY A 43 -0.91 10.98 -13.54
N THR A 44 0.12 10.61 -14.30
CA THR A 44 0.61 11.37 -15.46
C THR A 44 -0.01 10.91 -16.79
N GLY A 45 -0.84 9.87 -16.79
CA GLY A 45 -1.53 9.36 -17.98
C GLY A 45 -2.89 10.01 -18.24
N SER A 46 -3.36 9.97 -19.49
CA SER A 46 -4.74 10.30 -19.88
C SER A 46 -5.76 9.40 -19.20
N PHE A 47 -6.99 9.87 -19.00
CA PHE A 47 -8.07 9.05 -18.45
C PHE A 47 -8.33 7.80 -19.31
N GLU A 48 -8.31 7.93 -20.64
CA GLU A 48 -8.56 6.85 -21.58
C GLU A 48 -7.55 5.70 -21.40
N SER A 49 -6.26 6.02 -21.27
CA SER A 49 -5.23 4.99 -21.05
C SER A 49 -5.35 4.30 -19.70
N VAL A 50 -5.87 4.98 -18.67
CA VAL A 50 -6.18 4.36 -17.38
C VAL A 50 -7.36 3.39 -17.52
N VAL A 51 -8.43 3.80 -18.22
CA VAL A 51 -9.61 2.96 -18.46
C VAL A 51 -9.22 1.70 -19.24
N GLU A 52 -8.44 1.83 -20.31
CA GLU A 52 -7.97 0.71 -21.11
C GLU A 52 -7.17 -0.29 -20.26
N ARG A 53 -6.18 0.21 -19.53
CA ARG A 53 -5.34 -0.60 -18.63
C ARG A 53 -6.15 -1.32 -17.54
N MET A 54 -7.06 -0.61 -16.89
CA MET A 54 -7.91 -1.18 -15.83
C MET A 54 -8.87 -2.24 -16.37
N THR A 55 -9.46 -1.98 -17.52
CA THR A 55 -10.38 -2.92 -18.17
C THR A 55 -9.64 -4.19 -18.58
N ALA A 56 -8.44 -4.06 -19.15
CA ALA A 56 -7.59 -5.19 -19.50
C ALA A 56 -7.18 -6.02 -18.26
N ALA A 57 -6.88 -5.38 -17.13
CA ALA A 57 -6.49 -6.06 -15.90
C ALA A 57 -7.65 -6.74 -15.14
N LYS A 58 -8.91 -6.35 -15.40
CA LYS A 58 -10.08 -6.79 -14.64
C LYS A 58 -10.21 -8.31 -14.54
N ALA A 59 -10.03 -9.03 -15.63
CA ALA A 59 -10.20 -10.48 -15.66
C ALA A 59 -9.23 -11.20 -14.70
N ALA A 60 -7.96 -10.78 -14.70
CA ALA A 60 -6.95 -11.34 -13.80
C ALA A 60 -7.25 -11.05 -12.32
N VAL A 61 -7.68 -9.82 -12.03
CA VAL A 61 -8.07 -9.41 -10.66
C VAL A 61 -9.27 -10.21 -10.17
N VAL A 62 -10.28 -10.40 -11.02
CA VAL A 62 -11.47 -11.20 -10.70
C VAL A 62 -11.08 -12.64 -10.42
N ALA A 63 -10.29 -13.27 -11.29
CA ALA A 63 -9.86 -14.66 -11.11
C ALA A 63 -9.06 -14.86 -9.80
N GLN A 64 -8.17 -13.94 -9.46
CA GLN A 64 -7.43 -13.97 -8.19
C GLN A 64 -8.38 -13.85 -6.98
N HIS A 65 -9.37 -12.95 -7.06
CA HIS A 65 -10.32 -12.75 -5.99
C HIS A 65 -11.29 -13.93 -5.83
N GLU A 66 -11.77 -14.49 -6.93
CA GLU A 66 -12.60 -15.71 -6.93
C GLU A 66 -11.86 -16.88 -6.30
N LYS A 67 -10.59 -17.09 -6.66
CA LYS A 67 -9.76 -18.10 -6.02
C LYS A 67 -9.65 -17.88 -4.50
N LEU A 68 -9.43 -16.64 -4.06
CA LEU A 68 -9.36 -16.32 -2.64
C LEU A 68 -10.69 -16.63 -1.91
N LEU A 69 -11.83 -16.32 -2.54
CA LEU A 69 -13.13 -16.61 -1.98
C LEU A 69 -13.38 -18.10 -1.89
N ASP A 70 -13.05 -18.87 -2.92
CA ASP A 70 -13.20 -20.32 -2.92
C ASP A 70 -12.26 -20.99 -1.89
N ASP A 71 -11.04 -20.49 -1.72
CA ASP A 71 -10.12 -21.02 -0.70
C ASP A 71 -10.64 -20.78 0.74
N ARG A 72 -11.48 -19.74 0.95
CA ARG A 72 -11.98 -19.34 2.28
C ARG A 72 -13.40 -19.81 2.59
N TYR A 73 -14.24 -19.94 1.57
CA TYR A 73 -15.67 -20.14 1.72
C TYR A 73 -16.21 -21.22 0.79
N ASP A 74 -17.26 -21.91 1.23
CA ASP A 74 -18.16 -22.65 0.35
C ASP A 74 -19.10 -21.66 -0.33
N LEU A 75 -19.12 -21.65 -1.67
CA LEU A 75 -19.90 -20.74 -2.51
C LEU A 75 -21.19 -21.37 -3.09
N ALA A 76 -21.52 -22.62 -2.74
CA ALA A 76 -22.71 -23.31 -3.26
C ALA A 76 -24.04 -22.69 -2.76
N ASP A 77 -25.04 -22.56 -3.63
CA ASP A 77 -26.36 -22.07 -3.24
C ASP A 77 -27.15 -23.13 -2.46
N ARG A 78 -27.38 -22.90 -1.17
CA ARG A 78 -28.14 -23.79 -0.28
C ARG A 78 -29.08 -22.97 0.60
N SER A 79 -30.34 -22.90 0.18
CA SER A 79 -31.39 -22.19 0.89
C SER A 79 -31.82 -22.94 2.16
N ALA A 80 -31.96 -22.22 3.27
CA ALA A 80 -32.49 -22.71 4.53
C ALA A 80 -34.01 -22.92 4.41
N PRO A 81 -34.53 -24.13 4.72
CA PRO A 81 -35.96 -24.40 4.62
C PRO A 81 -36.79 -23.46 5.50
N GLY A 82 -37.79 -22.80 4.89
CA GLY A 82 -38.73 -21.95 5.62
C GLY A 82 -38.17 -20.62 6.14
N ALA A 83 -36.91 -20.28 5.85
CA ALA A 83 -36.28 -19.03 6.29
C ALA A 83 -36.06 -18.07 5.11
N SER A 84 -36.63 -16.88 5.23
CA SER A 84 -36.43 -15.81 4.24
C SER A 84 -36.21 -14.46 4.93
N MET A 85 -35.40 -13.61 4.30
CA MET A 85 -35.31 -12.20 4.66
C MET A 85 -36.60 -11.46 4.31
N SER A 86 -36.76 -10.26 4.86
CA SER A 86 -37.78 -9.30 4.43
C SER A 86 -37.74 -9.14 2.91
N ARG A 87 -38.91 -9.18 2.25
CA ARG A 87 -39.07 -9.23 0.78
C ARG A 87 -38.79 -10.59 0.12
N GLY A 88 -38.75 -11.68 0.89
CA GLY A 88 -38.86 -13.06 0.38
C GLY A 88 -37.57 -13.68 -0.14
N LYS A 89 -36.40 -13.04 0.05
CA LYS A 89 -35.12 -13.64 -0.35
C LYS A 89 -34.76 -14.78 0.60
N ALA A 90 -34.58 -16.00 0.08
CA ALA A 90 -34.20 -17.16 0.87
C ALA A 90 -32.88 -16.91 1.63
N LEU A 91 -32.86 -17.30 2.90
CA LEU A 91 -31.65 -17.26 3.71
C LEU A 91 -30.77 -18.47 3.37
N GLN A 92 -29.46 -18.32 3.40
CA GLN A 92 -28.53 -19.43 3.17
C GLN A 92 -28.32 -20.24 4.44
N ASP A 93 -28.20 -21.56 4.29
CA ASP A 93 -28.01 -22.49 5.40
C ASP A 93 -26.53 -22.83 5.66
N GLY A 94 -26.23 -23.12 6.92
CA GLY A 94 -24.94 -23.61 7.40
C GLY A 94 -23.81 -22.57 7.45
N VAL A 95 -22.70 -22.97 8.09
CA VAL A 95 -21.47 -22.16 8.13
C VAL A 95 -20.77 -22.25 6.79
N ARG A 96 -20.40 -21.09 6.22
CA ARG A 96 -19.78 -21.00 4.90
C ARG A 96 -18.27 -20.99 4.93
N VAL A 97 -17.66 -20.82 6.10
CA VAL A 97 -16.20 -20.80 6.23
C VAL A 97 -15.64 -22.21 6.09
N LYS A 98 -14.68 -22.40 5.18
CA LYS A 98 -13.93 -23.64 5.05
C LYS A 98 -12.89 -23.73 6.18
N LEU A 99 -12.87 -24.87 6.87
CA LEU A 99 -11.79 -25.22 7.79
C LEU A 99 -10.62 -25.79 6.99
N HIS A 100 -9.42 -25.58 7.49
CA HIS A 100 -8.18 -26.08 6.89
C HIS A 100 -7.47 -27.00 7.89
N GLY A 101 -6.47 -27.76 7.44
CA GLY A 101 -5.75 -28.70 8.33
C GLY A 101 -6.55 -29.95 8.73
N GLY A 102 -7.65 -30.26 8.03
CA GLY A 102 -8.43 -31.48 8.24
C GLY A 102 -9.25 -31.53 9.53
N VAL A 103 -9.38 -30.40 10.24
CA VAL A 103 -10.12 -30.31 11.51
C VAL A 103 -11.61 -30.05 11.28
N THR A 104 -12.44 -30.49 12.22
CA THR A 104 -13.86 -30.20 12.25
C THR A 104 -14.19 -29.03 13.19
N TRP A 105 -15.40 -28.49 13.10
CA TRP A 105 -15.89 -27.48 14.04
C TRP A 105 -15.92 -28.00 15.48
N GLY A 106 -16.19 -29.31 15.66
CA GLY A 106 -16.13 -29.97 16.96
C GLY A 106 -14.72 -29.97 17.54
N ASP A 107 -13.72 -30.35 16.73
CA ASP A 107 -12.32 -30.33 17.16
C ASP A 107 -11.88 -28.92 17.55
N LEU A 108 -12.23 -27.92 16.73
CA LEU A 108 -11.90 -26.52 16.99
C LEU A 108 -12.52 -26.01 18.31
N ALA A 109 -13.74 -26.46 18.65
CA ALA A 109 -14.43 -26.07 19.87
C ALA A 109 -13.79 -26.64 21.15
N THR A 110 -13.00 -27.70 21.05
CA THR A 110 -12.28 -28.29 22.18
C THR A 110 -10.93 -27.61 22.46
N LEU A 111 -10.41 -26.83 21.52
CA LEU A 111 -9.10 -26.19 21.64
C LEU A 111 -9.19 -24.85 22.37
N THR A 112 -8.16 -24.54 23.16
CA THR A 112 -8.01 -23.18 23.69
C THR A 112 -7.61 -22.19 22.57
N PRO A 113 -7.83 -20.88 22.75
CA PRO A 113 -7.36 -19.87 21.80
C PRO A 113 -5.85 -19.95 21.52
N GLU A 114 -5.04 -20.26 22.53
CA GLU A 114 -3.59 -20.40 22.42
C GLU A 114 -3.22 -21.60 21.56
N GLN A 115 -3.88 -22.75 21.76
CA GLN A 115 -3.66 -23.95 20.97
C GLN A 115 -4.09 -23.75 19.51
N THR A 116 -5.23 -23.09 19.31
CA THR A 116 -5.72 -22.73 17.97
C THR A 116 -4.71 -21.84 17.24
N ARG A 117 -4.13 -20.86 17.94
CA ARG A 117 -3.11 -19.95 17.38
C ARG A 117 -1.78 -20.66 17.12
N GLN A 118 -1.29 -21.48 18.05
CA GLN A 118 -0.02 -22.19 17.92
C GLN A 118 -0.03 -23.18 16.75
N ARG A 119 -1.18 -23.78 16.46
CA ARG A 119 -1.37 -24.76 15.38
C ARG A 119 -1.82 -24.12 14.06
N ASP A 120 -1.91 -22.79 14.02
CA ASP A 120 -2.43 -22.01 12.89
C ASP A 120 -3.84 -22.41 12.42
N LEU A 121 -4.68 -22.97 13.30
CA LEU A 121 -5.99 -23.53 12.91
C LEU A 121 -7.10 -22.47 12.78
N TRP A 122 -6.78 -21.18 12.93
CA TRP A 122 -7.80 -20.14 12.82
C TRP A 122 -8.37 -20.09 11.39
N PRO A 123 -9.70 -20.15 11.21
CA PRO A 123 -10.28 -20.22 9.88
C PRO A 123 -10.02 -18.94 9.06
N LYS A 124 -9.48 -19.11 7.86
CA LYS A 124 -9.13 -17.99 6.96
C LYS A 124 -10.34 -17.14 6.55
N GLY A 125 -11.55 -17.71 6.60
CA GLY A 125 -12.80 -16.99 6.33
C GLY A 125 -13.16 -15.93 7.38
N PHE A 126 -12.56 -15.96 8.57
CA PHE A 126 -12.74 -14.92 9.60
C PHE A 126 -11.64 -13.84 9.58
N LEU A 127 -10.62 -14.01 8.74
CA LEU A 127 -9.65 -12.94 8.53
C LEU A 127 -10.28 -11.81 7.73
N PRO A 128 -9.81 -10.57 7.90
CA PRO A 128 -10.22 -9.45 7.05
C PRO A 128 -10.13 -9.83 5.57
N ARG A 129 -11.17 -9.48 4.81
CA ARG A 129 -11.16 -9.69 3.36
C ARG A 129 -10.23 -8.64 2.74
N PRO A 130 -9.21 -9.04 1.97
CA PRO A 130 -8.41 -8.08 1.21
C PRO A 130 -9.26 -7.45 0.11
N HIS A 131 -8.98 -6.18 -0.22
CA HIS A 131 -9.61 -5.52 -1.33
C HIS A 131 -9.18 -6.19 -2.65
N PRO A 132 -10.08 -6.44 -3.61
CA PRO A 132 -9.73 -7.11 -4.87
C PRO A 132 -8.58 -6.41 -5.61
N HIS A 133 -8.53 -5.08 -5.55
CA HIS A 133 -7.52 -4.29 -6.24
C HIS A 133 -6.98 -3.15 -5.36
N HIS A 134 -5.90 -3.39 -4.62
CA HIS A 134 -5.32 -2.39 -3.70
C HIS A 134 -4.49 -1.31 -4.40
N ALA A 135 -4.01 -1.56 -5.63
CA ALA A 135 -3.03 -0.72 -6.31
C ALA A 135 -3.51 0.72 -6.62
N GLU A 136 -4.80 0.90 -6.91
CA GLU A 136 -5.35 2.20 -7.35
C GLU A 136 -6.22 2.89 -6.29
N GLY A 137 -6.61 2.18 -5.22
CA GLY A 137 -7.56 2.68 -4.21
C GLY A 137 -7.08 2.62 -2.76
N GLY A 138 -5.85 2.14 -2.52
CA GLY A 138 -5.26 2.11 -1.18
C GLY A 138 -4.68 3.47 -0.77
N MET A 139 -4.55 3.68 0.54
CA MET A 139 -3.73 4.76 1.08
C MET A 139 -2.26 4.53 0.69
N LEU A 140 -1.85 5.08 -0.45
CA LEU A 140 -0.46 5.11 -0.89
C LEU A 140 0.25 6.21 -0.11
N PHE A 141 1.03 5.83 0.90
CA PHE A 141 1.98 6.77 1.52
C PHE A 141 3.01 7.17 0.45
N PRO A 142 3.20 8.46 0.16
CA PRO A 142 4.26 8.90 -0.73
C PRO A 142 5.62 8.39 -0.25
N ARG A 143 6.54 8.08 -1.18
CA ARG A 143 7.88 7.55 -0.84
C ARG A 143 8.60 8.40 0.21
N TYR A 144 8.54 9.73 0.10
CA TYR A 144 9.16 10.61 1.08
C TYR A 144 8.60 10.44 2.50
N HIS A 145 7.30 10.13 2.64
CA HIS A 145 6.68 9.87 3.94
C HIS A 145 7.19 8.54 4.50
N ILE A 146 7.29 7.51 3.66
CA ILE A 146 7.86 6.20 4.04
C ILE A 146 9.32 6.38 4.47
N ASP A 147 10.12 7.11 3.70
CA ASP A 147 11.54 7.34 3.97
C ASP A 147 11.76 8.15 5.24
N GLU A 148 10.90 9.14 5.51
CA GLU A 148 10.94 9.92 6.74
C GLU A 148 10.55 9.10 7.96
N VAL A 149 9.49 8.29 7.87
CA VAL A 149 9.12 7.36 8.94
C VAL A 149 10.25 6.36 9.19
N LYS A 150 10.90 5.83 8.15
CA LYS A 150 12.07 4.96 8.29
C LYS A 150 13.23 5.66 9.01
N ARG A 151 13.53 6.90 8.62
CA ARG A 151 14.57 7.72 9.26
C ARG A 151 14.28 7.97 10.74
N GLN A 152 13.03 8.25 11.09
CA GLN A 152 12.62 8.58 12.46
C GLN A 152 12.52 7.34 13.37
N THR A 153 12.03 6.22 12.84
CA THR A 153 11.72 5.04 13.64
C THR A 153 12.79 3.95 13.61
N GLY A 154 13.74 4.01 12.66
CA GLY A 154 14.76 2.98 12.46
C GLY A 154 14.18 1.62 12.02
N LEU A 155 12.88 1.55 11.75
CA LEU A 155 12.24 0.34 11.28
C LEU A 155 12.56 0.22 9.77
N LEU A 156 12.99 -0.98 9.37
CA LEU A 156 12.79 -1.60 8.04
C LEU A 156 14.01 -1.72 7.11
N GLU A 157 15.03 -2.47 7.52
CA GLU A 157 15.74 -3.37 6.59
C GLU A 157 14.90 -4.65 6.31
N ASP A 158 13.88 -4.91 7.15
CA ASP A 158 13.15 -6.18 7.24
C ASP A 158 11.71 -6.15 6.66
N GLN A 159 11.42 -5.33 5.63
CA GLN A 159 10.09 -5.30 4.99
C GLN A 159 9.96 -6.07 3.70
N ALA A 160 11.07 -6.33 3.01
CA ALA A 160 11.05 -7.12 1.79
C ALA A 160 10.57 -8.56 2.08
N ASP A 161 10.79 -9.06 3.30
CA ASP A 161 10.40 -10.41 3.73
C ASP A 161 8.92 -10.52 4.16
N ARG A 162 8.28 -9.40 4.54
CA ARG A 162 6.92 -9.39 5.13
C ARG A 162 5.77 -9.54 4.13
N THR A 163 6.07 -9.69 2.85
CA THR A 163 5.04 -9.88 1.80
C THR A 163 4.93 -11.32 1.32
N ARG A 164 5.74 -12.25 1.87
CA ARG A 164 5.80 -13.62 1.36
C ARG A 164 5.17 -14.67 2.26
N GLU A 165 5.15 -14.52 3.59
CA GLU A 165 4.64 -15.55 4.50
C GLU A 165 4.01 -14.95 5.77
N ASP A 166 3.04 -15.69 6.34
CA ASP A 166 2.55 -15.68 7.73
C ASP A 166 1.38 -14.82 8.23
N GLY A 167 0.54 -15.51 9.03
CA GLY A 167 -0.74 -15.10 9.61
C GLY A 167 -0.68 -14.13 10.81
N PRO A 168 -1.57 -14.26 11.83
CA PRO A 168 -1.83 -13.18 12.79
C PRO A 168 -0.60 -12.86 13.67
N ARG A 169 -0.07 -11.66 13.44
CA ARG A 169 1.14 -11.08 14.04
C ARG A 169 1.14 -11.13 15.57
N ARG A 170 2.21 -11.67 16.15
CA ARG A 170 2.59 -11.41 17.55
C ARG A 170 3.25 -10.03 17.60
N VAL A 171 2.67 -9.10 18.35
CA VAL A 171 3.41 -7.92 18.80
C VAL A 171 4.33 -8.41 19.92
N PRO A 172 5.66 -8.26 19.83
CA PRO A 172 6.54 -8.67 20.91
C PRO A 172 6.23 -7.80 22.13
N ALA A 173 6.13 -8.42 23.31
CA ALA A 173 5.61 -7.79 24.52
C ALA A 173 6.44 -6.56 24.97
N ASP A 174 7.68 -6.44 24.52
CA ASP A 174 8.57 -5.33 24.80
C ASP A 174 8.27 -4.07 23.96
N ALA A 175 7.51 -4.19 22.87
CA ALA A 175 7.16 -3.06 22.01
C ALA A 175 6.24 -2.05 22.70
N LEU A 176 5.35 -2.50 23.59
CA LEU A 176 4.46 -1.61 24.36
C LEU A 176 5.19 -0.95 25.54
N ALA A 177 6.19 -1.62 26.12
CA ALA A 177 7.00 -1.07 27.21
C ALA A 177 7.84 0.14 26.75
N ARG A 178 8.34 0.11 25.51
CA ARG A 178 9.13 1.21 24.93
C ARG A 178 8.31 2.46 24.56
N LEU A 179 6.99 2.33 24.41
CA LEU A 179 6.12 3.44 24.00
C LEU A 179 5.62 4.27 25.21
N PHE A 180 5.60 3.70 26.41
CA PHE A 180 5.03 4.35 27.61
C PHE A 180 6.01 4.52 28.77
N MET A 181 7.24 4.01 28.67
CA MET A 181 8.29 4.28 29.64
C MET A 181 9.59 4.72 28.96
N ASN A 182 9.70 6.02 28.72
CA ASN A 182 10.99 6.70 28.84
C ASN A 182 10.70 8.12 29.38
N PRO A 183 11.39 8.59 30.45
CA PRO A 183 11.28 9.98 30.89
C PRO A 183 11.76 10.99 29.84
#